data_AF-A0A3N5VHV0-F1
#
_entry.id   AF-A0A3N5VHV0-F1
#
_cell.length_a   1.000
_cell.length_b   1.000
_cell.length_c   1.000
_cell.angle_alpha   90.00
_cell.angle_beta   90.00
_cell.angle_gamma   90.00
#
_symmetry.space_group_name_H-M   'P 1'
#
loop_
_entity.id
_entity.type
_entity.pdbx_description
1 polymer ?
#
loop_
_entity_poly.entity_id
_entity_poly.type
_entity_poly.pdbx_seq_one_letter_code
_entity_poly.pdbx_strand_id
1 'polypeptide(L)'
;MSGTSKFIKKIANLFVIGYPGSSLLYLVWLLSTRKILYWDGYNIFNGILIFLIIAGFIPFSISLFVSDLQTGWRIFASLFTFPLLCCSALFWLDLPFYTQMNEIQFDRHKYLLAYHNSMYGEGAYDWYLFECASTGIFCKPTLLYSDEYGEFYNDASLTRLIIDAGANELHAVVDDDLLYTVGQPPRTYVLMLRNAQRGNYRYHLSHHQNLNTDSTIYNLYECDPQYTCTKIPFVYSVSREKTAAIDRFFVEIDETTKDVHILRQFAGENAELIFSYGGQPRCFVQGCSIPDE
;
A
#
# COMPACT_ATOMS: atom_id res chain seq x y z
N MET A 1 -45.22 -43.09 -5.84
CA MET A 1 -43.96 -42.31 -5.74
C MET A 1 -43.70 -42.02 -4.27
N SER A 2 -42.58 -42.51 -3.72
CA SER A 2 -42.27 -42.47 -2.29
C SER A 2 -42.02 -41.04 -1.79
N GLY A 3 -42.31 -40.79 -0.50
CA GLY A 3 -42.09 -39.49 0.15
C GLY A 3 -40.65 -38.98 0.01
N THR A 4 -39.69 -39.90 -0.09
CA THR A 4 -38.26 -39.63 -0.31
C THR A 4 -38.00 -38.87 -1.62
N SER A 5 -38.68 -39.23 -2.71
CA SER A 5 -38.52 -38.54 -4.00
C SER A 5 -39.03 -37.09 -3.95
N LYS A 6 -40.17 -36.86 -3.29
CA LYS A 6 -40.71 -35.50 -3.11
C LYS A 6 -39.81 -34.63 -2.21
N PHE A 7 -39.19 -35.24 -1.21
CA PHE A 7 -38.27 -34.54 -0.31
C PHE A 7 -36.98 -34.10 -1.04
N ILE A 8 -36.37 -35.00 -1.83
CA ILE A 8 -35.18 -34.69 -2.64
C ILE A 8 -35.44 -33.53 -3.61
N LYS A 9 -36.60 -33.53 -4.29
CA LYS A 9 -37.01 -32.46 -5.21
C LYS A 9 -37.19 -31.09 -4.52
N LYS A 10 -37.76 -31.08 -3.30
CA LYS A 10 -37.88 -29.84 -2.50
C LYS A 10 -36.52 -29.27 -2.12
N ILE A 11 -35.58 -30.12 -1.71
CA ILE A 11 -34.20 -29.71 -1.42
C ILE A 11 -33.54 -29.16 -2.68
N ALA A 12 -33.66 -29.86 -3.82
CA ALA A 12 -33.10 -29.40 -5.09
C ALA A 12 -33.63 -28.01 -5.50
N ASN A 13 -34.92 -27.75 -5.32
CA ASN A 13 -35.51 -26.44 -5.60
C ASN A 13 -34.91 -25.32 -4.70
N LEU A 14 -34.66 -25.61 -3.42
CA LEU A 14 -34.02 -24.66 -2.51
C LEU A 14 -32.60 -24.32 -2.96
N PHE A 15 -31.82 -25.30 -3.42
CA PHE A 15 -30.48 -25.06 -3.95
C PHE A 15 -30.49 -24.25 -5.25
N VAL A 16 -31.39 -24.55 -6.18
CA VAL A 16 -31.49 -23.84 -7.47
C VAL A 16 -31.85 -22.35 -7.29
N ILE A 17 -32.61 -22.01 -6.25
CA ILE A 17 -33.01 -20.62 -5.95
C ILE A 17 -32.00 -19.94 -5.02
N GLY A 18 -31.58 -20.64 -3.96
CA GLY A 18 -30.75 -20.08 -2.89
C GLY A 18 -29.31 -19.82 -3.31
N TYR A 19 -28.71 -20.71 -4.11
CA TYR A 19 -27.31 -20.62 -4.49
C TYR A 19 -26.95 -19.39 -5.35
N PRO A 20 -27.75 -19.01 -6.37
CA PRO A 20 -27.54 -17.73 -7.08
C PRO A 20 -27.64 -16.53 -6.14
N GLY A 21 -28.60 -16.54 -5.21
CA GLY A 21 -28.80 -15.46 -4.24
C GLY A 21 -27.62 -15.30 -3.28
N SER A 22 -27.13 -16.39 -2.70
CA SER A 22 -25.94 -16.36 -1.83
C SER A 22 -24.68 -15.94 -2.58
N SER A 23 -24.53 -16.38 -3.83
CA SER A 23 -23.38 -16.01 -4.69
C SER A 23 -23.40 -14.52 -5.05
N LEU A 24 -24.59 -13.96 -5.33
CA LEU A 24 -24.77 -12.54 -5.58
C LEU A 24 -24.48 -11.70 -4.31
N LEU A 25 -25.01 -12.12 -3.16
CA LEU A 25 -24.74 -11.44 -1.89
C LEU A 25 -23.24 -11.44 -1.56
N TYR A 26 -22.56 -12.56 -1.81
CA TYR A 26 -21.11 -12.64 -1.65
C TYR A 26 -20.37 -11.67 -2.57
N LEU A 27 -20.74 -11.63 -3.86
CA LEU A 27 -20.14 -10.70 -4.82
C LEU A 27 -20.33 -9.24 -4.40
N VAL A 28 -21.55 -8.86 -4.00
CA VAL A 28 -21.87 -7.50 -3.53
C VAL A 28 -21.05 -7.15 -2.29
N TRP A 29 -20.94 -8.09 -1.34
CA TRP A 29 -20.13 -7.91 -0.14
C TRP A 29 -18.65 -7.69 -0.51
N LEU A 30 -18.06 -8.54 -1.36
CA LEU A 30 -16.69 -8.41 -1.87
C LEU A 30 -16.42 -7.04 -2.51
N LEU A 31 -17.33 -6.59 -3.38
CA LEU A 31 -17.22 -5.28 -4.05
C LEU A 31 -17.25 -4.12 -3.04
N SER A 32 -17.99 -4.28 -1.94
CA SER A 32 -18.10 -3.27 -0.89
C SER A 32 -16.90 -3.25 0.08
N THR A 33 -16.30 -4.41 0.38
CA THR A 33 -15.24 -4.55 1.40
C THR A 33 -13.82 -4.34 0.86
N ARG A 34 -13.63 -4.39 -0.47
CA ARG A 34 -12.31 -4.25 -1.13
C ARG A 34 -11.53 -2.98 -0.75
N LYS A 35 -12.21 -1.96 -0.20
CA LYS A 35 -11.58 -0.68 0.23
C LYS A 35 -11.45 -0.51 1.75
N ILE A 36 -11.98 -1.42 2.56
CA ILE A 36 -12.37 -1.10 3.94
C ILE A 36 -11.77 -2.04 4.99
N LEU A 37 -11.46 -3.29 4.65
CA LEU A 37 -11.02 -4.30 5.61
C LEU A 37 -9.66 -4.88 5.25
N TYR A 38 -8.66 -4.57 6.06
CA TYR A 38 -7.46 -5.38 6.22
C TYR A 38 -7.52 -6.02 7.60
N TRP A 39 -7.59 -7.34 7.66
CA TRP A 39 -7.45 -8.13 8.88
C TRP A 39 -6.75 -9.44 8.48
N ASP A 40 -5.82 -9.93 9.29
CA ASP A 40 -5.08 -11.19 9.06
C ASP A 40 -5.99 -12.37 8.69
N GLY A 41 -7.21 -12.40 9.24
CA GLY A 41 -8.21 -13.43 8.94
C GLY A 41 -9.00 -13.22 7.64
N TYR A 42 -8.96 -12.05 7.02
CA TYR A 42 -9.79 -11.69 5.87
C TYR A 42 -9.51 -12.57 4.65
N ASN A 43 -8.23 -12.79 4.32
CA ASN A 43 -7.83 -13.62 3.19
C ASN A 43 -8.20 -15.09 3.41
N ILE A 44 -8.03 -15.60 4.63
CA ILE A 44 -8.42 -16.97 5.00
C ILE A 44 -9.95 -17.12 4.94
N PHE A 45 -10.69 -16.17 5.52
CA PHE A 45 -12.15 -16.17 5.51
C PHE A 45 -12.72 -16.08 4.09
N ASN A 46 -12.16 -15.20 3.24
CA ASN A 46 -12.51 -15.13 1.82
C ASN A 46 -12.19 -16.43 1.10
N GLY A 47 -11.02 -17.02 1.36
CA GLY A 47 -10.65 -18.32 0.81
C GLY A 47 -11.67 -19.41 1.18
N ILE A 48 -12.10 -19.47 2.45
CA ILE A 48 -13.14 -20.39 2.92
C ILE A 48 -14.47 -20.12 2.20
N LEU A 49 -14.90 -18.85 2.09
CA LEU A 49 -16.15 -18.50 1.41
C LEU A 49 -16.14 -18.88 -0.07
N ILE A 50 -15.04 -18.61 -0.78
CA ILE A 50 -14.89 -18.96 -2.20
C ILE A 50 -14.85 -20.47 -2.37
N PHE A 51 -14.14 -21.18 -1.50
CA PHE A 51 -14.16 -22.64 -1.48
C PHE A 51 -15.58 -23.17 -1.28
N LEU A 52 -16.35 -22.61 -0.34
CA LEU A 52 -17.75 -23.01 -0.11
C LEU A 52 -18.65 -22.73 -1.32
N ILE A 53 -18.43 -21.62 -2.04
CA ILE A 53 -19.13 -21.32 -3.29
C ILE A 53 -18.77 -22.39 -4.33
N ILE A 54 -17.48 -22.61 -4.61
CA ILE A 54 -17.03 -23.61 -5.60
C ILE A 54 -17.54 -25.02 -5.23
N ALA A 55 -17.44 -25.42 -3.96
CA ALA A 55 -17.96 -26.70 -3.49
C ALA A 55 -19.49 -26.79 -3.62
N GLY A 56 -20.20 -25.69 -3.36
CA GLY A 56 -21.66 -25.56 -3.51
C GLY A 56 -22.16 -25.60 -4.96
N PHE A 57 -21.29 -25.34 -5.92
CA PHE A 57 -21.61 -25.44 -7.35
C PHE A 57 -21.92 -26.89 -7.79
N ILE A 58 -21.27 -27.89 -7.18
CA ILE A 58 -21.50 -29.31 -7.46
C ILE A 58 -22.94 -29.73 -7.09
N PRO A 59 -23.42 -29.55 -5.85
CA PRO A 59 -24.80 -29.86 -5.50
C PRO A 59 -25.82 -28.97 -6.21
N PHE A 60 -25.48 -27.72 -6.54
CA PHE A 60 -26.32 -26.87 -7.42
C PHE A 60 -26.50 -27.51 -8.81
N SER A 61 -25.41 -27.95 -9.43
CA SER A 61 -25.44 -28.59 -10.75
C SER A 61 -26.27 -29.87 -10.74
N ILE A 62 -26.11 -30.72 -9.71
CA ILE A 62 -26.95 -31.91 -9.52
C ILE A 62 -28.42 -31.51 -9.32
N SER A 63 -28.67 -30.46 -8.53
CA SER A 63 -30.02 -29.97 -8.24
C SER A 63 -30.75 -29.44 -9.48
N LEU A 64 -30.05 -28.87 -10.48
CA LEU A 64 -30.66 -28.46 -11.76
C LEU A 64 -31.31 -29.63 -12.50
N PHE A 65 -30.73 -30.83 -12.44
CA PHE A 65 -31.25 -32.03 -13.09
C PHE A 65 -32.40 -32.69 -12.31
N VAL A 66 -32.39 -32.58 -10.98
CA VAL A 66 -33.35 -33.25 -10.08
C VAL A 66 -34.55 -32.36 -9.73
N SER A 67 -34.41 -31.04 -9.88
CA SER A 67 -35.43 -30.04 -9.57
C SER A 67 -36.70 -30.19 -10.42
N ASP A 68 -37.84 -29.90 -9.79
CA ASP A 68 -39.17 -29.79 -10.43
C ASP A 68 -39.47 -28.37 -10.96
N LEU A 69 -38.50 -27.45 -10.92
CA LEU A 69 -38.69 -26.10 -11.42
C LEU A 69 -38.87 -26.10 -12.94
N GLN A 70 -39.64 -25.13 -13.43
CA GLN A 70 -39.81 -24.94 -14.87
C GLN A 70 -38.46 -24.74 -15.55
N THR A 71 -38.34 -25.22 -16.79
CA THR A 71 -37.10 -25.14 -17.58
C THR A 71 -36.57 -23.70 -17.69
N GLY A 72 -37.44 -22.70 -17.81
CA GLY A 72 -37.04 -21.29 -17.84
C GLY A 72 -36.32 -20.84 -16.55
N TRP A 73 -36.79 -21.27 -15.38
CA TRP A 73 -36.15 -20.96 -14.10
C TRP A 73 -34.78 -21.62 -13.96
N ARG A 74 -34.64 -22.85 -14.45
CA ARG A 74 -33.36 -23.57 -14.44
C ARG A 74 -32.33 -22.92 -15.37
N ILE A 75 -32.75 -22.50 -16.57
CA ILE A 75 -31.89 -21.76 -17.51
C ILE A 75 -31.46 -20.42 -16.90
N PHE A 76 -32.40 -19.67 -16.32
CA PHE A 76 -32.10 -18.40 -15.65
C PHE A 76 -31.10 -18.60 -14.51
N ALA A 77 -31.34 -19.56 -13.61
CA ALA A 77 -30.42 -19.85 -12.51
C ALA A 77 -29.00 -20.18 -13.02
N SER A 78 -28.87 -21.00 -14.06
CA SER A 78 -27.58 -21.30 -14.68
C SER A 78 -26.90 -20.06 -15.27
N LEU A 79 -27.62 -19.24 -16.04
CA LEU A 79 -27.08 -18.04 -16.69
C LEU A 79 -26.50 -17.03 -15.70
N PHE A 80 -27.03 -16.94 -14.49
CA PHE A 80 -26.50 -16.04 -13.46
C PHE A 80 -25.39 -16.69 -12.65
N THR A 81 -25.51 -17.99 -12.36
CA THR A 81 -24.59 -18.69 -11.47
C THR A 81 -23.20 -18.89 -12.07
N PHE A 82 -23.12 -19.21 -13.36
CA PHE A 82 -21.82 -19.43 -14.02
C PHE A 82 -20.95 -18.16 -14.05
N PRO A 83 -21.45 -16.98 -14.49
CA PRO A 83 -20.70 -15.74 -14.39
C PRO A 83 -20.31 -15.39 -12.97
N LEU A 84 -21.21 -15.57 -11.98
CA LEU A 84 -20.90 -15.30 -10.57
C LEU A 84 -19.76 -16.19 -10.04
N LEU A 85 -19.73 -17.47 -10.42
CA LEU A 85 -18.64 -18.38 -10.07
C LEU A 85 -17.32 -17.92 -10.71
N CYS A 86 -17.33 -17.60 -12.01
CA CYS A 86 -16.15 -17.11 -12.72
C CYS A 86 -15.64 -15.79 -12.12
N CYS A 87 -16.54 -14.83 -11.85
CA CYS A 87 -16.18 -13.58 -11.18
C CYS A 87 -15.60 -13.84 -9.80
N SER A 88 -16.21 -14.69 -8.98
CA SER A 88 -15.72 -15.00 -7.63
C SER A 88 -14.32 -15.63 -7.66
N ALA A 89 -14.06 -16.53 -8.62
CA ALA A 89 -12.74 -17.13 -8.82
C ALA A 89 -11.69 -16.09 -9.28
N LEU A 90 -12.06 -15.20 -10.21
CA LEU A 90 -11.19 -14.10 -10.65
C LEU A 90 -10.87 -13.15 -9.50
N PHE A 91 -11.86 -12.79 -8.68
CA PHE A 91 -11.65 -11.94 -7.51
C PHE A 91 -10.70 -12.57 -6.50
N TRP A 92 -10.72 -13.90 -6.34
CA TRP A 92 -9.77 -14.58 -5.46
C TRP A 92 -8.32 -14.42 -5.93
N LEU A 93 -8.10 -14.56 -7.24
CA LEU A 93 -6.78 -14.41 -7.85
C LEU A 93 -6.28 -12.96 -7.81
N ASP A 94 -7.21 -12.00 -7.79
CA ASP A 94 -6.95 -10.55 -7.79
C ASP A 94 -6.98 -9.93 -6.37
N LEU A 95 -6.99 -10.77 -5.32
CA LEU A 95 -6.81 -10.31 -3.95
C LEU A 95 -5.31 -10.17 -3.67
N PRO A 96 -4.81 -8.96 -3.37
CA PRO A 96 -3.43 -8.80 -2.94
C PRO A 96 -3.23 -9.53 -1.61
N PHE A 97 -2.41 -10.58 -1.64
CA PHE A 97 -1.94 -11.24 -0.43
C PHE A 97 -0.83 -10.39 0.17
N TYR A 98 -1.21 -9.49 1.08
CA TYR A 98 -0.24 -8.70 1.83
C TYR A 98 0.47 -9.58 2.87
N THR A 99 1.79 -9.53 2.88
CA THR A 99 2.64 -10.07 3.92
C THR A 99 2.86 -8.98 4.98
N GLN A 100 2.32 -9.19 6.18
CA GLN A 100 2.57 -8.29 7.31
C GLN A 100 4.03 -8.41 7.78
N MET A 101 4.67 -7.26 7.96
CA MET A 101 6.06 -7.15 8.42
C MET A 101 6.16 -6.63 9.84
N ASN A 102 5.36 -5.62 10.18
CA ASN A 102 5.42 -4.98 11.47
C ASN A 102 4.04 -4.47 11.89
N GLU A 103 3.82 -4.41 13.19
CA GLU A 103 2.62 -3.88 13.82
C GLU A 103 3.02 -3.02 15.01
N ILE A 104 2.38 -1.86 15.15
CA ILE A 104 2.52 -1.04 16.34
C ILE A 104 1.25 -0.23 16.62
N GLN A 105 1.01 0.07 17.89
CA GLN A 105 -0.01 1.03 18.31
C GLN A 105 0.63 2.41 18.44
N PHE A 106 0.06 3.40 17.77
CA PHE A 106 0.49 4.80 17.88
C PHE A 106 -0.74 5.71 17.99
N ASP A 107 -0.77 6.56 19.02
CA ASP A 107 -1.97 7.29 19.43
C ASP A 107 -3.21 6.35 19.55
N ARG A 108 -4.30 6.64 18.84
CA ARG A 108 -5.56 5.87 18.88
C ARG A 108 -5.68 4.82 17.79
N HIS A 109 -4.67 4.66 16.95
CA HIS A 109 -4.70 3.78 15.79
C HIS A 109 -3.66 2.66 15.89
N LYS A 110 -4.01 1.53 15.30
CA LYS A 110 -3.09 0.42 15.10
C LYS A 110 -2.54 0.55 13.68
N TYR A 111 -1.22 0.54 13.53
CA TYR A 111 -0.54 0.67 12.25
C TYR A 111 0.10 -0.66 11.86
N LEU A 112 -0.10 -1.06 10.60
CA LEU A 112 0.44 -2.30 10.04
C LEU A 112 1.26 -1.96 8.81
N LEU A 113 2.54 -2.34 8.82
CA LEU A 113 3.40 -2.26 7.66
C LEU A 113 3.37 -3.62 6.96
N ALA A 114 2.98 -3.61 5.69
CA ALA A 114 2.87 -4.83 4.89
C ALA A 114 3.25 -4.55 3.44
N TYR A 115 3.59 -5.60 2.71
CA TYR A 115 3.87 -5.52 1.28
C TYR A 115 3.14 -6.63 0.51
N HIS A 116 3.00 -6.49 -0.79
CA HIS A 116 2.66 -7.60 -1.69
C HIS A 116 3.53 -7.56 -2.94
N ASN A 117 3.55 -8.65 -3.71
CA ASN A 117 4.20 -8.67 -5.01
C ASN A 117 3.54 -7.66 -5.93
N SER A 118 4.33 -6.78 -6.51
CA SER A 118 3.87 -5.79 -7.46
C SER A 118 3.41 -6.45 -8.75
N MET A 119 2.62 -5.73 -9.54
CA MET A 119 2.20 -6.17 -10.89
C MET A 119 3.37 -6.29 -11.89
N TYR A 120 4.54 -5.76 -11.54
CA TYR A 120 5.71 -5.70 -12.41
C TYR A 120 6.55 -7.00 -12.43
N GLY A 121 6.28 -7.97 -11.56
CA GLY A 121 6.89 -9.31 -11.62
C GLY A 121 7.47 -9.81 -10.29
N GLU A 122 8.10 -10.98 -10.33
CA GLU A 122 8.77 -11.54 -9.15
C GLU A 122 9.95 -10.66 -8.71
N GLY A 123 10.00 -10.32 -7.42
CA GLY A 123 11.05 -9.45 -6.84
C GLY A 123 10.68 -7.97 -6.77
N ALA A 124 9.60 -7.55 -7.41
CA ALA A 124 9.02 -6.22 -7.27
C ALA A 124 7.97 -6.21 -6.16
N TYR A 125 8.00 -5.21 -5.28
CA TYR A 125 7.10 -5.11 -4.12
C TYR A 125 6.41 -3.76 -4.00
N ASP A 126 5.13 -3.81 -3.65
CA ASP A 126 4.36 -2.61 -3.27
C ASP A 126 4.20 -2.59 -1.75
N TRP A 127 4.71 -1.53 -1.11
CA TRP A 127 4.71 -1.35 0.34
C TRP A 127 3.56 -0.46 0.79
N TYR A 128 2.85 -0.89 1.83
CA TYR A 128 1.69 -0.20 2.37
C TYR A 128 1.79 -0.03 3.88
N LEU A 129 1.36 1.15 4.34
CA LEU A 129 1.02 1.39 5.73
C LEU A 129 -0.50 1.41 5.88
N PHE A 130 -1.03 0.47 6.66
CA PHE A 130 -2.44 0.41 7.01
C PHE A 130 -2.65 1.11 8.33
N GLU A 131 -3.45 2.19 8.32
CA GLU A 131 -3.93 2.87 9.51
C GLU A 131 -5.28 2.28 9.90
N CYS A 132 -5.31 1.52 10.99
CA CYS A 132 -6.49 0.83 11.47
C CYS A 132 -7.08 1.50 12.70
N ALA A 133 -8.42 1.44 12.81
CA ALA A 133 -9.08 1.67 14.11
C ALA A 133 -8.47 0.76 15.18
N SER A 134 -8.54 1.14 16.46
CA SER A 134 -7.95 0.36 17.56
C SER A 134 -8.42 -1.10 17.64
N THR A 135 -9.61 -1.41 17.11
CA THR A 135 -10.12 -2.78 17.00
C THR A 135 -9.51 -3.60 15.86
N GLY A 136 -8.74 -2.98 14.97
CA GLY A 136 -8.00 -3.63 13.87
C GLY A 136 -8.82 -4.04 12.65
N ILE A 137 -10.11 -3.71 12.60
CA ILE A 137 -11.03 -4.22 11.55
C ILE A 137 -11.09 -3.29 10.34
N PHE A 138 -11.09 -1.99 10.58
CA PHE A 138 -11.22 -0.96 9.55
C PHE A 138 -9.88 -0.29 9.35
N CYS A 139 -9.29 -0.50 8.18
CA CYS A 139 -7.95 -0.03 7.87
C CYS A 139 -7.96 0.80 6.60
N LYS A 140 -7.34 1.98 6.67
CA LYS A 140 -7.06 2.82 5.51
C LYS A 140 -5.66 2.49 4.99
N PRO A 141 -5.51 1.95 3.77
CA PRO A 141 -4.21 1.71 3.17
C PRO A 141 -3.59 3.02 2.67
N THR A 142 -2.29 3.19 2.88
CA THR A 142 -1.45 4.22 2.24
C THR A 142 -0.32 3.50 1.52
N LEU A 143 -0.26 3.62 0.19
CA LEU A 143 0.89 3.15 -0.59
C LEU A 143 2.09 4.03 -0.24
N LEU A 144 3.15 3.41 0.28
CA LEU A 144 4.40 4.09 0.62
C LEU A 144 5.35 4.11 -0.57
N TYR A 145 5.48 2.97 -1.24
CA TYR A 145 6.41 2.77 -2.35
C TYR A 145 5.93 1.61 -3.23
N SER A 146 6.19 1.71 -4.53
CA SER A 146 5.91 0.69 -5.55
C SER A 146 7.21 0.48 -6.30
N ASP A 147 7.81 -0.69 -6.16
CA ASP A 147 9.05 -1.02 -6.86
C ASP A 147 8.72 -1.52 -8.27
N GLU A 148 8.97 -0.70 -9.29
CA GLU A 148 8.75 -1.12 -10.68
C GLU A 148 9.90 -1.98 -11.23
N TYR A 149 11.08 -1.89 -10.60
CA TYR A 149 12.33 -2.40 -11.18
C TYR A 149 12.98 -3.52 -10.35
N GLY A 150 12.40 -3.87 -9.20
CA GLY A 150 12.95 -4.89 -8.29
C GLY A 150 14.27 -4.45 -7.65
N GLU A 151 14.44 -3.14 -7.46
CA GLU A 151 15.66 -2.54 -6.89
C GLU A 151 15.69 -2.64 -5.35
N PHE A 152 14.55 -2.92 -4.70
CA PHE A 152 14.45 -3.02 -3.24
C PHE A 152 14.65 -4.46 -2.74
N TYR A 153 15.63 -4.65 -1.86
CA TYR A 153 15.86 -5.92 -1.18
C TYR A 153 14.97 -6.00 0.05
N ASN A 154 13.79 -6.62 -0.08
CA ASN A 154 12.88 -6.86 1.04
C ASN A 154 13.55 -7.63 2.21
N ASP A 155 14.28 -6.92 3.05
CA ASP A 155 15.03 -7.44 4.19
C ASP A 155 14.21 -7.15 5.45
N ALA A 156 13.58 -8.22 5.93
CA ALA A 156 12.77 -8.18 7.14
C ALA A 156 13.52 -7.67 8.37
N SER A 157 14.85 -7.79 8.42
CA SER A 157 15.66 -7.33 9.55
C SER A 157 15.87 -5.81 9.56
N LEU A 158 15.74 -5.17 8.40
CA LEU A 158 15.94 -3.73 8.20
C LEU A 158 14.62 -2.96 8.07
N THR A 159 13.50 -3.68 7.96
CA THR A 159 12.15 -3.11 7.85
C THR A 159 11.46 -3.07 9.20
N ARG A 160 11.01 -1.89 9.64
CA ARG A 160 10.36 -1.70 10.95
C ARG A 160 9.53 -0.42 11.06
N LEU A 161 8.60 -0.44 12.01
CA LEU A 161 7.87 0.73 12.49
C LEU A 161 8.51 1.26 13.78
N ILE A 162 8.81 2.56 13.83
CA ILE A 162 9.52 3.19 14.96
C ILE A 162 8.76 4.41 15.45
N ILE A 163 8.54 4.54 16.75
CA ILE A 163 7.94 5.74 17.34
C ILE A 163 9.06 6.71 17.74
N ASP A 164 9.11 7.87 17.11
CA ASP A 164 9.89 9.01 17.58
C ASP A 164 9.05 9.77 18.63
N ALA A 165 9.35 9.53 19.90
CA ALA A 165 8.65 10.18 21.00
C ALA A 165 9.00 11.68 21.12
N GLY A 166 10.14 12.12 20.59
CA GLY A 166 10.57 13.52 20.62
C GLY A 166 9.76 14.37 19.65
N ALA A 167 9.54 13.84 18.44
CA ALA A 167 8.68 14.49 17.44
C ALA A 167 7.18 14.14 17.60
N ASN A 168 6.86 13.12 18.39
CA ASN A 168 5.53 12.49 18.47
C ASN A 168 5.05 12.02 17.09
N GLU A 169 5.86 11.15 16.47
CA GLU A 169 5.63 10.65 15.11
C GLU A 169 5.92 9.16 15.02
N LEU A 170 5.26 8.50 14.06
CA LEU A 170 5.53 7.11 13.70
C LEU A 170 6.25 7.07 12.36
N HIS A 171 7.41 6.42 12.33
CA HIS A 171 8.30 6.30 11.19
C HIS A 171 8.14 4.92 10.56
N ALA A 172 7.92 4.88 9.25
CA ALA A 172 7.93 3.65 8.45
C ALA A 172 9.28 3.54 7.73
N VAL A 173 10.10 2.62 8.23
CA VAL A 173 11.44 2.33 7.70
C VAL A 173 11.38 1.00 6.95
N VAL A 174 11.82 1.00 5.70
CA VAL A 174 11.91 -0.19 4.86
C VAL A 174 13.33 -0.26 4.35
N ASP A 175 14.00 -1.40 4.56
CA ASP A 175 15.39 -1.63 4.17
C ASP A 175 16.35 -0.52 4.62
N ASP A 176 16.12 -0.02 5.84
CA ASP A 176 16.93 1.05 6.47
C ASP A 176 16.77 2.44 5.81
N ASP A 177 15.74 2.61 4.97
CA ASP A 177 15.29 3.88 4.43
C ASP A 177 13.98 4.34 5.06
N LEU A 178 13.95 5.60 5.49
CA LEU A 178 12.71 6.24 5.98
C LEU A 178 11.84 6.59 4.77
N LEU A 179 10.70 5.92 4.60
CA LEU A 179 9.79 6.14 3.47
C LEU A 179 8.63 7.08 3.82
N TYR A 180 8.16 7.01 5.06
CA TYR A 180 6.98 7.75 5.50
C TYR A 180 7.00 8.04 6.99
N THR A 181 6.40 9.16 7.36
CA THR A 181 6.14 9.50 8.77
C THR A 181 4.68 9.88 8.96
N VAL A 182 4.06 9.27 9.96
CA VAL A 182 2.74 9.65 10.48
C VAL A 182 2.96 10.66 11.58
N GLY A 183 2.45 11.87 11.37
CA GLY A 183 2.62 13.01 12.26
C GLY A 183 1.70 14.16 11.84
N GLN A 184 1.92 15.35 12.37
CA GLN A 184 1.22 16.56 11.94
C GLN A 184 2.22 17.63 11.47
N PRO A 185 2.46 17.77 10.14
CA PRO A 185 1.87 17.02 9.02
C PRO A 185 2.56 15.66 8.77
N PRO A 186 1.87 14.70 8.14
CA PRO A 186 2.52 13.49 7.64
C PRO A 186 3.46 13.82 6.49
N ARG A 187 4.53 13.03 6.33
CA ARG A 187 5.54 13.28 5.29
C ARG A 187 5.91 12.00 4.55
N THR A 188 6.02 12.14 3.23
CA THR A 188 6.59 11.14 2.34
C THR A 188 8.03 11.52 2.04
N TYR A 189 8.91 10.53 1.91
CA TYR A 189 10.32 10.75 1.61
C TYR A 189 10.63 10.27 0.21
N VAL A 190 11.55 10.99 -0.44
CA VAL A 190 12.13 10.55 -1.69
C VAL A 190 13.05 9.37 -1.38
N LEU A 191 12.88 8.28 -2.13
CA LEU A 191 13.74 7.13 -2.04
C LEU A 191 15.17 7.49 -2.47
N MET A 192 16.15 7.21 -1.61
CA MET A 192 17.55 7.56 -1.85
C MET A 192 18.34 6.31 -2.23
N LEU A 193 18.69 6.17 -3.51
CA LEU A 193 19.54 5.05 -3.98
C LEU A 193 21.00 5.14 -3.48
N ARG A 194 21.38 6.27 -2.89
CA ARG A 194 22.70 6.50 -2.30
C ARG A 194 22.51 6.93 -0.86
N ASN A 195 22.87 6.06 0.08
CA ASN A 195 22.83 6.37 1.50
C ASN A 195 23.73 7.57 1.80
N ALA A 196 23.15 8.75 2.01
CA ALA A 196 23.88 9.90 2.50
C ALA A 196 24.07 9.76 4.01
N GLN A 197 25.25 9.26 4.42
CA GLN A 197 25.61 9.09 5.82
C GLN A 197 26.83 9.93 6.18
N ARG A 198 26.68 10.79 7.19
CA ARG A 198 27.79 11.57 7.78
C ARG A 198 27.94 11.18 9.25
N GLY A 199 29.01 10.45 9.55
CA GLY A 199 29.18 9.88 10.89
C GLY A 199 28.07 8.88 11.20
N ASN A 200 27.31 9.11 12.27
CA ASN A 200 26.19 8.26 12.67
C ASN A 200 24.83 8.75 12.15
N TYR A 201 24.79 9.85 11.40
CA TYR A 201 23.56 10.44 10.94
C TYR A 201 23.29 10.14 9.47
N ARG A 202 22.02 9.90 9.15
CA ARG A 202 21.50 9.74 7.80
C ARG A 202 20.64 10.93 7.41
N TYR A 203 20.64 11.26 6.14
CA TYR A 203 19.87 12.38 5.62
C TYR A 203 18.75 11.91 4.70
N HIS A 204 17.54 12.36 5.00
CA HIS A 204 16.33 11.98 4.27
C HIS A 204 15.63 13.22 3.71
N LEU A 205 15.29 13.19 2.43
CA LEU A 205 14.60 14.28 1.75
C LEU A 205 13.10 14.01 1.73
N SER A 206 12.34 14.72 2.55
CA SER A 206 10.89 14.68 2.49
C SER A 206 10.35 15.51 1.33
N HIS A 207 9.15 15.18 0.85
CA HIS A 207 8.38 16.02 -0.04
C HIS A 207 6.89 16.05 0.36
N HIS A 208 6.21 17.16 0.07
CA HIS A 208 4.76 17.23 0.12
C HIS A 208 4.23 18.19 -0.95
N GLN A 209 2.99 17.97 -1.38
CA GLN A 209 2.32 18.84 -2.33
C GLN A 209 1.62 19.98 -1.59
N ASN A 210 1.94 21.22 -1.95
CA ASN A 210 1.21 22.41 -1.54
C ASN A 210 0.13 22.71 -2.58
N LEU A 211 -1.11 22.33 -2.26
CA LEU A 211 -2.27 22.49 -3.14
C LEU A 211 -2.64 23.96 -3.40
N ASN A 212 -2.24 24.89 -2.52
CA ASN A 212 -2.57 26.31 -2.69
C ASN A 212 -1.69 26.98 -3.73
N THR A 213 -0.44 26.54 -3.86
CA THR A 213 0.56 27.11 -4.77
C THR A 213 0.89 26.22 -5.95
N ASP A 214 0.24 25.05 -6.06
CA ASP A 214 0.53 23.98 -7.01
C ASP A 214 2.04 23.67 -7.10
N SER A 215 2.68 23.59 -5.94
CA SER A 215 4.12 23.35 -5.82
C SER A 215 4.40 22.12 -4.95
N THR A 216 5.51 21.45 -5.26
CA THR A 216 6.09 20.42 -4.41
C THR A 216 7.15 21.06 -3.54
N ILE A 217 7.05 20.87 -2.24
CA ILE A 217 7.97 21.40 -1.25
C ILE A 217 8.81 20.27 -0.68
N TYR A 218 10.13 20.43 -0.75
CA TYR A 218 11.12 19.51 -0.23
C TYR A 218 11.77 20.06 1.03
N ASN A 219 11.98 19.20 2.02
CA ASN A 219 12.68 19.52 3.26
C ASN A 219 13.65 18.39 3.61
N LEU A 220 14.79 18.74 4.20
CA LEU A 220 15.84 17.81 4.58
C LEU A 220 15.75 17.51 6.07
N TYR A 221 15.90 16.24 6.43
CA TYR A 221 15.95 15.77 7.80
C TYR A 221 17.25 15.03 8.05
N GLU A 222 17.86 15.29 9.18
CA GLU A 222 18.99 14.54 9.73
C GLU A 222 18.44 13.58 10.79
N CYS A 223 18.69 12.30 10.63
CA CYS A 223 18.19 11.25 11.52
C CYS A 223 19.36 10.47 12.12
N ASP A 224 19.26 10.16 13.41
CA ASP A 224 20.19 9.26 14.08
C ASP A 224 19.92 7.78 13.71
N PRO A 225 20.72 6.80 14.16
CA PRO A 225 20.49 5.38 13.87
C PRO A 225 19.19 4.81 14.47
N GLN A 226 18.56 5.51 15.40
CA GLN A 226 17.26 5.16 15.99
C GLN A 226 16.10 5.85 15.26
N TYR A 227 16.38 6.61 14.20
CA TYR A 227 15.43 7.42 13.45
C TYR A 227 14.77 8.53 14.28
N THR A 228 15.48 9.07 15.28
CA THR A 228 15.13 10.38 15.85
C THR A 228 15.56 11.44 14.85
N CYS A 229 14.63 12.20 14.29
CA CYS A 229 14.89 13.07 13.14
C CYS A 229 14.75 14.55 13.49
N THR A 230 15.72 15.37 13.07
CA THR A 230 15.69 16.82 13.19
C THR A 230 15.62 17.47 11.81
N LYS A 231 14.73 18.45 11.65
CA LYS A 231 14.60 19.21 10.41
C LYS A 231 15.81 20.14 10.23
N ILE A 232 16.49 20.04 9.10
CA ILE A 232 17.54 20.99 8.71
C ILE A 232 16.88 22.23 8.11
N PRO A 233 17.39 23.46 8.38
CA PRO A 233 16.88 24.70 7.80
C PRO A 233 17.13 24.77 6.29
N PHE A 234 16.27 24.08 5.54
CA PHE A 234 16.28 23.98 4.10
C PHE A 234 14.85 23.79 3.61
N VAL A 235 14.47 24.62 2.64
CA VAL A 235 13.20 24.50 1.92
C VAL A 235 13.46 24.68 0.45
N TYR A 236 13.04 23.72 -0.36
CA TYR A 236 13.06 23.83 -1.81
C TYR A 236 11.65 23.69 -2.36
N SER A 237 11.13 24.74 -3.00
CA SER A 237 9.79 24.77 -3.60
C SER A 237 9.88 24.85 -5.11
N VAL A 238 9.25 23.89 -5.79
CA VAL A 238 9.24 23.80 -7.26
C VAL A 238 7.82 23.57 -7.76
N SER A 239 7.47 24.20 -8.88
CA SER A 239 6.16 24.02 -9.51
C SER A 239 5.94 22.56 -9.92
N ARG A 240 4.69 22.09 -9.85
CA ARG A 240 4.34 20.71 -10.19
C ARG A 240 4.76 20.30 -11.61
N GLU A 241 4.60 21.18 -12.60
CA GLU A 241 5.03 20.94 -13.99
C GLU A 241 6.53 20.61 -14.10
N LYS A 242 7.37 21.40 -13.42
CA LYS A 242 8.81 21.16 -13.35
C LYS A 242 9.15 19.88 -12.60
N THR A 243 8.36 19.52 -11.58
CA THR A 243 8.57 18.27 -10.83
C THR A 243 8.36 17.05 -11.72
N ALA A 244 7.38 17.08 -12.61
CA ALA A 244 7.11 15.99 -13.55
C ALA A 244 8.24 15.75 -14.57
N ALA A 245 9.10 16.75 -14.80
CA ALA A 245 10.27 16.63 -15.67
C ALA A 245 11.51 16.11 -14.94
N ILE A 246 11.53 16.19 -13.60
CA ILE A 246 12.68 15.72 -12.80
C ILE A 246 12.64 14.20 -12.79
N ASP A 247 13.73 13.60 -13.25
CA ASP A 247 13.89 12.15 -13.25
C ASP A 247 14.19 11.66 -11.84
N ARG A 248 15.16 12.31 -11.15
CA ARG A 248 15.63 11.86 -9.85
C ARG A 248 16.10 13.00 -8.94
N PHE A 249 15.90 12.81 -7.64
CA PHE A 249 16.55 13.59 -6.57
C PHE A 249 17.47 12.66 -5.80
N PHE A 250 18.64 13.16 -5.39
CA PHE A 250 19.56 12.41 -4.56
C PHE A 250 20.14 13.30 -3.48
N VAL A 251 20.44 12.70 -2.34
CA VAL A 251 21.29 13.28 -1.32
C VAL A 251 22.61 12.52 -1.36
N GLU A 252 23.73 13.22 -1.37
CA GLU A 252 25.06 12.62 -1.31
C GLU A 252 25.97 13.36 -0.33
N ILE A 253 27.08 12.72 0.02
CA ILE A 253 28.14 13.35 0.82
C ILE A 253 29.29 13.68 -0.10
N ASP A 254 29.70 14.95 -0.12
CA ASP A 254 30.94 15.35 -0.79
C ASP A 254 32.12 14.71 -0.03
N GLU A 255 32.87 13.85 -0.71
CA GLU A 255 33.97 13.12 -0.08
C GLU A 255 35.10 14.05 0.41
N THR A 256 35.25 15.23 -0.21
CA THR A 256 36.30 16.20 0.08
C THR A 256 35.92 17.12 1.22
N THR A 257 34.75 17.76 1.15
CA THR A 257 34.32 18.73 2.17
C THR A 257 33.56 18.09 3.32
N LYS A 258 33.05 16.86 3.13
CA LYS A 258 32.11 16.17 4.03
C LYS A 258 30.78 16.91 4.20
N ASP A 259 30.45 17.79 3.27
CA ASP A 259 29.15 18.46 3.23
C ASP A 259 28.11 17.54 2.59
N VAL A 260 26.86 17.71 3.02
CA VAL A 260 25.69 17.01 2.49
C VAL A 260 25.16 17.81 1.30
N HIS A 261 25.08 17.18 0.13
CA HIS A 261 24.60 17.80 -1.10
C HIS A 261 23.23 17.24 -1.49
N ILE A 262 22.30 18.15 -1.82
CA ILE A 262 21.03 17.79 -2.46
C ILE A 262 21.15 18.10 -3.94
N LEU A 263 20.95 17.09 -4.77
CA LEU A 263 21.07 17.16 -6.22
C LEU A 263 19.72 16.84 -6.86
N ARG A 264 19.43 17.49 -7.99
CA ARG A 264 18.37 17.05 -8.93
C ARG A 264 19.00 16.65 -10.24
N GLN A 265 18.39 15.67 -10.91
CA GLN A 265 18.79 15.25 -12.25
C GLN A 265 17.56 15.17 -13.16
N PHE A 266 17.67 15.80 -14.33
CA PHE A 266 16.72 15.65 -15.43
C PHE A 266 17.21 14.54 -16.37
N ALA A 267 16.28 13.88 -17.06
CA ALA A 267 16.61 12.80 -17.98
C ALA A 267 17.58 13.29 -19.08
N GLY A 268 18.76 12.67 -19.16
CA GLY A 268 19.80 13.03 -20.13
C GLY A 268 20.64 14.26 -19.79
N GLU A 269 20.48 14.83 -18.58
CA GLU A 269 21.27 15.97 -18.11
C GLU A 269 22.19 15.58 -16.95
N ASN A 270 23.20 16.43 -16.71
CA ASN A 270 24.05 16.31 -15.54
C ASN A 270 23.26 16.69 -14.29
N ALA A 271 23.61 16.09 -13.15
CA ALA A 271 23.03 16.45 -11.87
C ALA A 271 23.37 17.91 -11.51
N GLU A 272 22.39 18.65 -11.03
CA GLU A 272 22.51 20.04 -10.60
C GLU A 272 22.40 20.13 -9.08
N LEU A 273 23.36 20.82 -8.46
CA LEU A 273 23.39 21.05 -7.02
C LEU A 273 22.32 22.07 -6.62
N ILE A 274 21.42 21.68 -5.73
CA ILE A 274 20.37 22.54 -5.17
C ILE A 274 20.86 23.21 -3.90
N PHE A 275 21.46 22.42 -3.01
CA PHE A 275 21.78 22.82 -1.64
C PHE A 275 22.99 22.06 -1.12
N SER A 276 23.83 22.73 -0.33
CA SER A 276 24.94 22.13 0.41
C SER A 276 24.79 22.46 1.90
N TYR A 277 24.96 21.47 2.76
CA TYR A 277 24.83 21.56 4.21
C TYR A 277 26.07 21.03 4.94
N GLY A 278 26.66 21.87 5.76
CA GLY A 278 27.85 21.55 6.56
C GLY A 278 28.44 22.81 7.16
N GLY A 279 29.70 23.13 6.86
CA GLY A 279 30.37 24.28 7.49
C GLY A 279 29.70 25.63 7.20
N GLN A 280 29.15 25.80 6.00
CA GLN A 280 28.37 26.97 5.60
C GLN A 280 27.21 26.54 4.67
N PRO A 281 25.97 26.43 5.18
CA PRO A 281 24.82 26.05 4.36
C PRO A 281 24.56 27.05 3.22
N ARG A 282 24.36 26.56 2.00
CA ARG A 282 24.15 27.41 0.81
C ARG A 282 23.15 26.82 -0.19
N CYS A 283 22.28 27.68 -0.70
CA CYS A 283 21.39 27.40 -1.83
C CYS A 283 22.02 27.83 -3.15
N PHE A 284 21.90 27.01 -4.18
CA PHE A 284 22.51 27.23 -5.51
C PHE A 284 21.49 27.46 -6.62
N VAL A 285 20.20 27.15 -6.38
CA VAL A 285 19.13 27.26 -7.38
C VAL A 285 17.98 28.14 -6.90
N GLN A 286 17.21 28.68 -7.86
CA GLN A 286 15.98 29.40 -7.56
C GLN A 286 14.95 28.47 -6.91
N GLY A 287 14.24 28.98 -5.89
CA GLY A 287 13.24 28.22 -5.13
C GLY A 287 13.83 27.47 -3.93
N CYS A 288 15.15 27.45 -3.78
CA CYS A 288 15.83 27.02 -2.56
C CYS A 288 15.94 28.20 -1.58
N SER A 289 15.68 27.95 -0.32
CA SER A 289 15.83 28.92 0.77
C SER A 289 16.30 28.24 2.06
N ILE A 290 17.02 29.01 2.88
CA ILE A 290 17.42 28.67 4.24
C ILE A 290 16.60 29.60 5.14
N PRO A 291 15.49 29.15 5.72
CA PRO A 291 14.69 29.98 6.60
C PRO A 291 15.46 30.30 7.88
N ASP A 292 15.29 31.52 8.38
CA ASP A 292 15.68 31.88 9.75
C ASP A 292 14.73 31.16 10.71
N GLU A 293 15.26 30.56 11.79
CA GLU A 293 14.50 29.80 12.81
C GLU A 293 13.34 30.60 13.44
#